data_AF-A0A954P6I9-F1
#
_entry.id   AF-A0A954P6I9-F1
#
_cell.length_a   1.000
_cell.length_b   1.000
_cell.length_c   1.000
_cell.angle_alpha   90.00
_cell.angle_beta   90.00
_cell.angle_gamma   90.00
#
_symmetry.space_group_name_H-M   'P 1'
#
loop_
_entity.id
_entity.type
_entity.pdbx_description
1 polymer ?
#
loop_
_entity_poly.entity_id
_entity_poly.type
_entity_poly.pdbx_seq_one_letter_code
_entity_poly.pdbx_strand_id
1 'polypeptide(L)'
;MCHLPRRVVIPVILAGLLIPSVTVACSWDYDTIKMERNRFPETLELITGKFLRHTPEFYEWRIQNRLDRLERDPTNAALLDDLAVAYDKTGQHDKAIETALRTERIHPGRYETAANLGTFYIHAGRPADGIPHIDRALKINPEAHFGREKYQKLLVEYVLQRRQDVPFSFPLADVTDRTGTNSESPSGDVVTMDDTFADFLQGDRREFLTPEETSEAVKGISGMMKFGQHDSPVLLEALGTLLVQEGYRPSVDAKLLAARAFLKASTEVSEESARLAYRAMATRALQMQAPHGGSSTEEVTLQQVEADFEQELAEARSWYAELRSRELSWIGEGKNPEDEFDRVYYVAPEVSGMDVIDPMTHEERWQRRLLGAGIVCVLVIAAGLAGTVFLVRRVLARRTADPGRSPPVT
;
A
#
# COMPACT_ATOMS: atom_id res chain seq x y z
N MET A 1 -49.62 7.41 -79.05
CA MET A 1 -49.92 6.47 -77.95
C MET A 1 -48.68 6.42 -77.07
N CYS A 2 -48.65 6.51 -75.74
CA CYS A 2 -49.53 7.02 -74.70
C CYS A 2 -48.62 7.15 -73.45
N HIS A 3 -48.78 8.25 -72.70
CA HIS A 3 -48.60 8.43 -71.24
C HIS A 3 -47.27 8.08 -70.49
N LEU A 4 -46.68 9.11 -69.85
CA LEU A 4 -46.07 9.07 -68.49
C LEU A 4 -47.16 8.69 -67.44
N PRO A 5 -46.91 8.18 -66.19
CA PRO A 5 -45.90 8.69 -65.21
C PRO A 5 -45.42 7.75 -64.04
N ARG A 6 -44.47 8.29 -63.24
CA ARG A 6 -44.25 8.25 -61.76
C ARG A 6 -44.48 6.98 -60.88
N ARG A 7 -43.41 6.71 -60.09
CA ARG A 7 -43.31 6.36 -58.64
C ARG A 7 -43.81 4.99 -58.16
N VAL A 8 -42.90 4.16 -57.63
CA VAL A 8 -43.06 3.35 -56.38
C VAL A 8 -41.64 3.00 -55.85
N VAL A 9 -41.15 3.68 -54.80
CA VAL A 9 -40.87 3.18 -53.42
C VAL A 9 -39.60 2.29 -53.27
N ILE A 10 -38.55 2.87 -52.66
CA ILE A 10 -37.49 2.21 -51.86
C ILE A 10 -38.16 1.49 -50.67
N PRO A 11 -37.68 0.37 -50.04
CA PRO A 11 -36.38 -0.32 -50.13
C PRO A 11 -36.48 -1.86 -50.23
N VAL A 12 -35.40 -2.56 -50.54
CA VAL A 12 -34.99 -3.70 -49.70
C VAL A 12 -33.47 -3.81 -49.71
N ILE A 13 -32.84 -3.24 -48.68
CA ILE A 13 -31.50 -3.61 -48.25
C ILE A 13 -31.62 -5.06 -47.73
N LEU A 14 -31.40 -6.05 -48.59
CA LEU A 14 -31.35 -7.48 -48.22
C LEU A 14 -30.02 -8.11 -48.65
N ALA A 15 -28.93 -7.41 -48.36
CA ALA A 15 -27.58 -7.95 -48.44
C ALA A 15 -26.68 -7.41 -47.30
N GLY A 16 -27.28 -7.14 -46.14
CA GLY A 16 -26.57 -6.62 -44.96
C GLY A 16 -27.01 -7.21 -43.62
N LEU A 17 -27.79 -8.30 -43.60
CA LEU A 17 -28.37 -8.88 -42.38
C LEU A 17 -28.18 -10.41 -42.26
N LEU A 18 -27.09 -10.94 -42.83
CA LEU A 18 -26.70 -12.36 -42.65
C LEU A 18 -25.20 -12.51 -42.33
N ILE A 19 -24.65 -11.58 -41.55
CA ILE A 19 -23.62 -11.98 -40.60
C ILE A 19 -24.37 -12.14 -39.29
N PRO A 20 -24.52 -13.35 -38.74
CA PRO A 20 -24.89 -13.44 -37.34
C PRO A 20 -23.76 -12.74 -36.60
N SER A 21 -24.02 -11.51 -36.17
CA SER A 21 -23.24 -10.83 -35.15
C SER A 21 -23.46 -11.63 -33.87
N VAL A 22 -22.78 -12.77 -33.77
CA VAL A 22 -22.30 -13.29 -32.52
C VAL A 22 -21.09 -12.41 -32.16
N THR A 23 -21.36 -11.14 -31.88
CA THR A 23 -20.60 -10.44 -30.85
C THR A 23 -21.05 -11.08 -29.54
N VAL A 24 -20.57 -12.30 -29.30
CA VAL A 24 -20.40 -12.80 -27.94
C VAL A 24 -19.27 -11.95 -27.37
N ALA A 25 -19.60 -10.74 -26.97
CA ALA A 25 -18.83 -10.05 -25.95
C ALA A 25 -19.15 -10.73 -24.62
N CYS A 26 -18.66 -11.96 -24.46
CA CYS A 26 -18.55 -12.62 -23.16
C CYS A 26 -17.07 -12.81 -22.89
N SER A 27 -16.39 -11.71 -22.63
CA SER A 27 -15.15 -11.73 -21.84
C SER A 27 -15.53 -11.21 -20.45
N TRP A 28 -16.10 -12.11 -19.65
CA TRP A 28 -16.13 -11.95 -18.20
C TRP A 28 -15.05 -12.90 -17.68
N ASP A 29 -13.94 -12.32 -17.23
CA ASP A 29 -12.80 -13.01 -16.62
C ASP A 29 -13.05 -13.03 -15.10
N TYR A 30 -13.03 -14.21 -14.49
CA TYR A 30 -13.42 -14.43 -13.08
C TYR A 30 -12.18 -14.40 -12.19
N ASP A 31 -12.25 -13.74 -11.05
CA ASP A 31 -11.12 -13.64 -10.13
C ASP A 31 -11.05 -14.86 -9.18
N THR A 32 -10.04 -15.70 -9.35
CA THR A 32 -9.63 -16.71 -8.35
C THR A 32 -8.77 -16.05 -7.27
N ILE A 33 -8.57 -16.69 -6.10
CA ILE A 33 -7.58 -16.22 -5.10
C ILE A 33 -6.19 -15.96 -5.70
N LYS A 34 -5.81 -16.70 -6.75
CA LYS A 34 -4.57 -16.48 -7.51
C LYS A 34 -4.55 -15.13 -8.24
N MET A 35 -5.69 -14.69 -8.78
CA MET A 35 -5.82 -13.41 -9.48
C MET A 35 -5.88 -12.25 -8.50
N GLU A 36 -6.63 -12.39 -7.40
CA GLU A 36 -6.63 -11.39 -6.33
C GLU A 36 -5.20 -11.15 -5.79
N ARG A 37 -4.41 -12.23 -5.60
CA ARG A 37 -3.00 -12.14 -5.20
C ARG A 37 -2.08 -11.53 -6.25
N ASN A 38 -2.39 -11.62 -7.54
CA ASN A 38 -1.62 -10.91 -8.58
C ASN A 38 -1.88 -9.40 -8.52
N ARG A 39 -3.12 -9.00 -8.19
CA ARG A 39 -3.51 -7.60 -8.06
C ARG A 39 -3.03 -6.97 -6.76
N PHE A 40 -3.15 -7.70 -5.67
CA PHE A 40 -2.74 -7.31 -4.32
C PHE A 40 -1.61 -8.23 -3.84
N PRO A 41 -0.40 -8.11 -4.44
CA PRO A 41 0.73 -8.95 -4.07
C PRO A 41 1.03 -8.80 -2.58
N GLU A 42 1.47 -9.89 -1.96
CA GLU A 42 1.81 -9.99 -0.53
C GLU A 42 0.64 -9.86 0.46
N THR A 43 -0.58 -9.55 0.01
CA THR A 43 -1.71 -9.32 0.93
C THR A 43 -2.08 -10.56 1.72
N LEU A 44 -2.12 -11.72 1.06
CA LEU A 44 -2.36 -13.00 1.75
C LEU A 44 -1.23 -13.33 2.72
N GLU A 45 0.02 -13.10 2.32
CA GLU A 45 1.20 -13.31 3.14
C GLU A 45 1.17 -12.42 4.39
N LEU A 46 0.73 -11.18 4.27
CA LEU A 46 0.56 -10.26 5.40
C LEU A 46 -0.57 -10.70 6.33
N ILE A 47 -1.75 -11.05 5.79
CA ILE A 47 -2.89 -11.55 6.58
C ILE A 47 -2.49 -12.82 7.37
N THR A 48 -1.83 -13.77 6.71
CA THR A 48 -1.42 -15.05 7.32
C THR A 48 -0.19 -14.92 8.22
N GLY A 49 0.63 -13.88 8.04
CA GLY A 49 1.93 -13.77 8.68
C GLY A 49 3.01 -14.64 8.04
N LYS A 50 2.88 -15.04 6.76
CA LYS A 50 3.88 -15.84 6.02
C LYS A 50 4.85 -14.94 5.26
N PHE A 51 5.58 -14.08 5.96
CA PHE A 51 6.56 -13.18 5.36
C PHE A 51 7.79 -12.99 6.26
N LEU A 52 8.92 -12.61 5.64
CA LEU A 52 10.18 -12.32 6.32
C LEU A 52 10.01 -11.20 7.34
N ARG A 53 10.28 -11.53 8.60
CA ARG A 53 10.36 -10.62 9.75
C ARG A 53 11.23 -11.27 10.82
N HIS A 54 11.87 -10.43 11.62
CA HIS A 54 12.62 -10.89 12.79
C HIS A 54 11.72 -11.30 13.95
N THR A 55 12.24 -12.19 14.79
CA THR A 55 11.54 -12.67 15.98
C THR A 55 11.70 -11.73 17.17
N PRO A 56 10.83 -11.84 18.20
CA PRO A 56 11.03 -11.11 19.45
C PRO A 56 12.42 -11.33 20.06
N GLU A 57 12.97 -12.53 19.97
CA GLU A 57 14.30 -12.86 20.51
C GLU A 57 15.43 -12.15 19.79
N PHE A 58 15.30 -11.95 18.48
CA PHE A 58 16.22 -11.08 17.76
C PHE A 58 16.17 -9.64 18.26
N TYR A 59 14.98 -9.10 18.53
CA TYR A 59 14.89 -7.73 19.06
C TYR A 59 15.46 -7.62 20.47
N GLU A 60 15.31 -8.63 21.32
CA GLU A 60 16.00 -8.69 22.62
C GLU A 60 17.52 -8.73 22.46
N TRP A 61 18.03 -9.56 21.54
CA TRP A 61 19.46 -9.56 21.19
C TRP A 61 19.91 -8.18 20.67
N ARG A 62 19.09 -7.55 19.81
CA ARG A 62 19.40 -6.25 19.19
C ARG A 62 19.45 -5.15 20.24
N ILE A 63 18.57 -5.17 21.24
CA ILE A 63 18.60 -4.25 22.38
C ILE A 63 19.98 -4.32 23.07
N GLN A 64 20.44 -5.52 23.45
CA GLN A 64 21.74 -5.68 24.12
C GLN A 64 22.89 -5.21 23.22
N ASN A 65 22.88 -5.62 21.95
CA ASN A 65 23.90 -5.22 21.00
C ASN A 65 23.99 -3.70 20.82
N ARG A 66 22.84 -3.00 20.73
CA ARG A 66 22.81 -1.55 20.56
C ARG A 66 23.22 -0.82 21.83
N LEU A 67 22.84 -1.31 23.02
CA LEU A 67 23.31 -0.75 24.30
C LEU A 67 24.84 -0.80 24.40
N ASP A 68 25.46 -1.95 24.13
CA ASP A 68 26.93 -2.12 24.15
C ASP A 68 27.66 -1.19 23.17
N ARG A 69 27.07 -0.93 22.00
CA ARG A 69 27.66 -0.05 20.98
C ARG A 69 27.50 1.43 21.36
N LEU A 70 26.38 1.80 21.96
CA LEU A 70 26.10 3.15 22.44
C LEU A 70 27.00 3.55 23.64
N GLU A 71 27.60 2.60 24.37
CA GLU A 71 28.64 2.95 25.36
C GLU A 71 29.85 3.64 24.72
N ARG A 72 30.17 3.28 23.47
CA ARG A 72 31.31 3.82 22.72
C ARG A 72 30.94 5.02 21.85
N ASP A 73 29.71 5.05 21.35
CA ASP A 73 29.18 6.13 20.52
C ASP A 73 27.76 6.53 20.96
N PRO A 74 27.61 7.24 22.10
CA PRO A 74 26.32 7.51 22.75
C PRO A 74 25.42 8.47 21.97
N THR A 75 25.92 9.07 20.90
CA THR A 75 25.20 10.04 20.07
C THR A 75 24.88 9.48 18.69
N ASN A 76 25.16 8.21 18.40
CA ASN A 76 24.87 7.64 17.09
C ASN A 76 23.37 7.53 16.81
N ALA A 77 22.87 8.32 15.85
CA ALA A 77 21.45 8.34 15.52
C ALA A 77 20.91 6.97 15.07
N ALA A 78 21.67 6.24 14.24
CA ALA A 78 21.24 4.94 13.73
C ALA A 78 21.15 3.89 14.83
N LEU A 79 22.09 3.87 15.78
CA LEU A 79 22.03 2.94 16.92
C LEU A 79 20.88 3.28 17.88
N LEU A 80 20.59 4.57 18.08
CA LEU A 80 19.46 4.99 18.90
C LEU A 80 18.11 4.65 18.23
N ASP A 81 18.00 4.84 16.92
CA ASP A 81 16.80 4.46 16.16
C ASP A 81 16.57 2.94 16.23
N ASP A 82 17.61 2.14 15.98
CA ASP A 82 17.55 0.68 16.07
C ASP A 82 17.14 0.21 17.47
N LEU A 83 17.70 0.83 18.52
CA LEU A 83 17.35 0.53 19.91
C LEU A 83 15.89 0.89 20.20
N ALA A 84 15.41 2.05 19.75
CA ALA A 84 14.04 2.48 19.96
C ALA A 84 13.04 1.54 19.26
N VAL A 85 13.33 1.16 18.00
CA VAL A 85 12.52 0.18 17.26
C VAL A 85 12.52 -1.18 17.96
N ALA A 86 13.67 -1.64 18.46
CA ALA A 86 13.75 -2.91 19.16
C ALA A 86 12.97 -2.89 20.49
N TYR A 87 12.99 -1.78 21.23
CA TYR A 87 12.12 -1.59 22.40
C TYR A 87 10.64 -1.65 22.02
N ASP A 88 10.22 -0.97 20.96
CA ASP A 88 8.82 -1.02 20.52
C ASP A 88 8.38 -2.43 20.11
N LYS A 89 9.24 -3.15 19.38
CA LYS A 89 9.00 -4.52 18.93
C LYS A 89 8.94 -5.56 20.04
N THR A 90 9.50 -5.24 21.21
CA THR A 90 9.43 -6.07 22.42
C THR A 90 8.36 -5.57 23.41
N GLY A 91 7.50 -4.64 23.00
CA GLY A 91 6.41 -4.10 23.83
C GLY A 91 6.85 -3.04 24.85
N GLN A 92 8.12 -2.64 24.84
CA GLN A 92 8.67 -1.62 25.74
C GLN A 92 8.45 -0.20 25.19
N HIS A 93 7.20 0.14 24.85
CA HIS A 93 6.85 1.35 24.10
C HIS A 93 7.32 2.66 24.77
N ASP A 94 7.26 2.76 26.11
CA ASP A 94 7.74 3.96 26.80
C ASP A 94 9.27 4.14 26.68
N LYS A 95 10.06 3.05 26.68
CA LYS A 95 11.51 3.12 26.43
C LYS A 95 11.81 3.49 24.98
N ALA A 96 11.01 3.00 24.03
CA ALA A 96 11.11 3.40 22.63
C ALA A 96 10.91 4.90 22.46
N ILE A 97 9.90 5.46 23.13
CA ILE A 97 9.59 6.89 23.11
C ILE A 97 10.69 7.70 23.79
N GLU A 98 11.17 7.29 24.96
CA GLU A 98 12.30 7.96 25.64
C GLU A 98 13.55 8.00 24.74
N THR A 99 13.88 6.88 24.10
CA THR A 99 15.04 6.75 23.21
C THR A 99 14.87 7.62 21.95
N ALA A 100 13.68 7.66 21.36
CA ALA A 100 13.39 8.51 20.20
C ALA A 100 13.38 10.00 20.57
N LEU A 101 12.88 10.39 21.75
CA LEU A 101 12.97 11.77 22.26
C LEU A 101 14.41 12.18 22.56
N ARG A 102 15.26 11.25 23.02
CA ARG A 102 16.71 11.49 23.12
C ARG A 102 17.32 11.72 21.74
N THR A 103 16.94 10.91 20.74
CA THR A 103 17.40 11.08 19.36
C THR A 103 17.01 12.44 18.80
N GLU A 104 15.75 12.87 18.96
CA GLU A 104 15.27 14.19 18.52
C GLU A 104 16.04 15.35 19.20
N ARG A 105 16.43 15.20 20.48
CA ARG A 105 17.23 16.21 21.18
C ARG A 105 18.66 16.34 20.64
N ILE A 106 19.26 15.23 20.22
CA ILE A 106 20.64 15.19 19.72
C ILE A 106 20.68 15.54 18.23
N HIS A 107 19.72 15.01 17.47
CA HIS A 107 19.59 15.12 16.01
C HIS A 107 18.20 15.62 15.64
N PRO A 108 17.92 16.92 15.82
CA PRO A 108 16.57 17.46 15.63
C PRO A 108 16.14 17.49 14.17
N GLY A 109 14.83 17.37 13.95
CA GLY A 109 14.22 17.61 12.63
C GLY A 109 14.35 16.44 11.65
N ARG A 110 14.62 15.24 12.16
CA ARG A 110 14.67 14.02 11.35
C ARG A 110 13.27 13.49 11.08
N TYR A 111 13.02 13.15 9.83
CA TYR A 111 11.78 12.52 9.41
C TYR A 111 11.55 11.20 10.16
N GLU A 112 12.56 10.34 10.20
CA GLU A 112 12.48 8.99 10.77
C GLU A 112 12.16 9.03 12.26
N THR A 113 12.78 9.96 12.99
CA THR A 113 12.53 10.14 14.42
C THR A 113 11.11 10.64 14.68
N ALA A 114 10.59 11.57 13.87
CA ALA A 114 9.20 12.02 13.98
C ALA A 114 8.20 10.89 13.66
N ALA A 115 8.43 10.12 12.60
CA ALA A 115 7.57 8.99 12.22
C ALA A 115 7.58 7.87 13.30
N ASN A 116 8.76 7.55 13.84
CA ASN A 116 8.92 6.58 14.91
C ASN A 116 8.21 7.03 16.19
N LEU A 117 8.37 8.29 16.62
CA LEU A 117 7.65 8.82 17.78
C LEU A 117 6.14 8.68 17.62
N GLY A 118 5.59 9.10 16.47
CA GLY A 118 4.18 8.95 16.17
C GLY A 118 3.69 7.50 16.32
N THR A 119 4.43 6.57 15.73
CA THR A 119 4.14 5.13 15.82
C THR A 119 4.23 4.59 17.25
N PHE A 120 5.29 4.92 17.98
CA PHE A 120 5.48 4.42 19.35
C PHE A 120 4.43 4.96 20.31
N TYR A 121 4.01 6.23 20.17
CA TYR A 121 2.89 6.78 20.93
C TYR A 121 1.57 6.04 20.65
N ILE A 122 1.31 5.66 19.39
CA ILE A 122 0.14 4.85 19.04
C ILE A 122 0.21 3.47 19.69
N HIS A 123 1.34 2.77 19.59
CA HIS A 123 1.53 1.47 20.23
C HIS A 123 1.45 1.54 21.76
N ALA A 124 1.89 2.65 22.37
CA ALA A 124 1.73 2.92 23.81
C ALA A 124 0.28 3.23 24.23
N GLY A 125 -0.70 3.16 23.32
CA GLY A 125 -2.10 3.49 23.61
C GLY A 125 -2.36 4.99 23.78
N ARG A 126 -1.45 5.85 23.31
CA ARG A 126 -1.54 7.31 23.37
C ARG A 126 -1.61 7.94 21.96
N PRO A 127 -2.58 7.57 21.11
CA PRO A 127 -2.66 8.05 19.73
C PRO A 127 -2.76 9.58 19.61
N ALA A 128 -3.44 10.25 20.54
CA ALA A 128 -3.56 11.72 20.55
C ALA A 128 -2.19 12.42 20.68
N ASP A 129 -1.27 11.85 21.44
CA ASP A 129 0.11 12.35 21.56
C ASP A 129 0.95 12.04 20.32
N GLY A 130 0.61 10.95 19.60
CA GLY A 130 1.32 10.51 18.40
C GLY A 130 1.00 11.32 17.14
N ILE A 131 -0.25 11.78 16.97
CA ILE A 131 -0.68 12.53 15.78
C ILE A 131 0.22 13.74 15.47
N PRO A 132 0.57 14.63 16.43
CA PRO A 132 1.47 15.75 16.17
C PRO A 132 2.85 15.35 15.62
N HIS A 133 3.35 14.16 15.97
CA HIS A 133 4.60 13.63 15.46
C HIS A 133 4.45 13.10 14.03
N ILE A 134 3.34 12.44 13.71
CA ILE A 134 3.03 12.03 12.33
C ILE A 134 2.85 13.25 11.44
N ASP A 135 2.16 14.30 11.91
CA ASP A 135 2.02 15.56 11.18
C ASP A 135 3.37 16.21 10.86
N ARG A 136 4.31 16.16 11.81
CA ARG A 136 5.67 16.64 11.59
C ARG A 136 6.39 15.78 10.55
N ALA A 137 6.28 14.46 10.62
CA ALA A 137 6.87 13.55 9.65
C ALA A 137 6.34 13.84 8.24
N LEU A 138 5.02 13.92 8.07
CA LEU A 138 4.37 14.27 6.80
C LEU A 138 4.78 15.65 6.28
N LYS A 139 5.01 16.64 7.17
CA LYS A 139 5.51 17.96 6.76
C LYS A 139 6.95 17.92 6.23
N ILE A 140 7.79 17.04 6.78
CA ILE A 140 9.19 16.90 6.36
C ILE A 140 9.26 16.10 5.06
N ASN A 141 8.56 14.96 4.98
CA ASN A 141 8.52 14.11 3.80
C ASN A 141 7.12 13.46 3.64
N PRO A 142 6.24 14.03 2.80
CA PRO A 142 4.88 13.51 2.60
C PRO A 142 4.82 12.12 1.93
N GLU A 143 5.83 11.76 1.15
CA GLU A 143 5.87 10.55 0.30
C GLU A 143 6.80 9.46 0.85
N ALA A 144 7.34 9.67 2.06
CA ALA A 144 8.14 8.66 2.73
C ALA A 144 7.33 7.38 2.99
N HIS A 145 8.05 6.26 3.11
CA HIS A 145 7.48 4.91 3.24
C HIS A 145 6.31 4.64 2.29
N PHE A 146 6.40 5.16 1.06
CA PHE A 146 5.39 5.02 0.02
C PHE A 146 4.01 5.61 0.38
N GLY A 147 3.99 6.73 1.13
CA GLY A 147 2.76 7.44 1.52
C GLY A 147 2.04 6.84 2.73
N ARG A 148 2.66 5.86 3.41
CA ARG A 148 2.08 5.13 4.56
C ARG A 148 1.62 6.07 5.68
N GLU A 149 2.39 7.09 6.02
CA GLU A 149 2.14 7.95 7.18
C GLU A 149 0.80 8.69 7.08
N LYS A 150 0.37 9.03 5.87
CA LYS A 150 -0.95 9.63 5.61
C LYS A 150 -2.06 8.69 6.07
N TYR A 151 -1.98 7.42 5.67
CA TYR A 151 -2.98 6.41 6.03
C TYR A 151 -2.87 5.97 7.49
N GLN A 152 -1.67 5.99 8.08
CA GLN A 152 -1.50 5.79 9.52
C GLN A 152 -2.23 6.87 10.32
N LYS A 153 -2.09 8.14 9.94
CA LYS A 153 -2.83 9.25 10.57
C LYS A 153 -4.33 9.05 10.42
N LEU A 154 -4.82 8.84 9.20
CA LEU A 154 -6.26 8.69 8.92
C LEU A 154 -6.85 7.50 9.67
N LEU A 155 -6.14 6.37 9.76
CA LEU A 155 -6.60 5.21 10.52
C LEU A 155 -6.68 5.51 12.02
N VAL A 156 -5.73 6.25 12.57
CA VAL A 156 -5.77 6.66 13.98
C VAL A 156 -6.93 7.61 14.25
N GLU A 157 -7.18 8.56 13.36
CA GLU A 157 -8.33 9.47 13.44
C GLU A 157 -9.66 8.71 13.38
N TYR A 158 -9.79 7.75 12.46
CA TYR A 158 -10.92 6.83 12.40
C TYR A 158 -11.11 6.07 13.72
N VAL A 159 -10.06 5.43 14.24
CA VAL A 159 -10.13 4.70 15.53
C VAL A 159 -10.53 5.63 16.68
N LEU A 160 -10.03 6.85 16.71
CA LEU A 160 -10.37 7.85 17.72
C LEU A 160 -11.82 8.34 17.61
N GLN A 161 -12.36 8.44 16.39
CA GLN A 161 -13.77 8.73 16.17
C GLN A 161 -14.63 7.57 16.69
N ARG A 162 -14.33 6.33 16.30
CA ARG A 162 -15.10 5.14 16.73
C ARG A 162 -14.99 4.85 18.22
N ARG A 163 -13.86 5.20 18.86
CA ARG A 163 -13.68 5.08 20.32
C ARG A 163 -14.50 6.06 21.14
N GLN A 164 -15.05 7.12 20.54
CA GLN A 164 -15.94 8.04 21.25
C GLN A 164 -17.33 7.43 21.47
N ASP A 165 -17.69 6.39 20.71
CA ASP A 165 -18.89 5.59 20.91
C ASP A 165 -18.61 4.57 22.05
N VAL A 166 -19.23 4.78 23.22
CA VAL A 166 -19.05 3.90 24.40
C VAL A 166 -20.21 2.90 24.48
N PRO A 167 -19.94 1.59 24.66
CA PRO A 167 -18.63 0.95 24.88
C PRO A 167 -17.85 0.65 23.59
N PHE A 168 -16.52 0.86 23.62
CA PHE A 168 -15.61 0.43 22.56
C PHE A 168 -15.67 -1.09 22.39
N SER A 169 -16.01 -1.56 21.19
CA SER A 169 -16.04 -2.97 20.83
C SER A 169 -15.52 -3.16 19.41
N PHE A 170 -15.14 -4.39 19.09
CA PHE A 170 -14.90 -4.81 17.71
C PHE A 170 -16.15 -5.46 17.12
N PRO A 171 -16.35 -5.37 15.79
CA PRO A 171 -15.61 -4.54 14.82
C PRO A 171 -15.77 -3.04 15.09
N LEU A 172 -14.87 -2.22 14.54
CA LEU A 172 -14.97 -0.75 14.61
C LEU A 172 -16.12 -0.23 13.73
N ALA A 173 -16.32 -0.87 12.59
CA ALA A 173 -17.46 -0.67 11.71
C ALA A 173 -18.77 -1.13 12.38
N ASP A 174 -19.87 -0.45 12.06
CA ASP A 174 -21.20 -0.87 12.49
C ASP A 174 -21.70 -2.02 11.62
N VAL A 175 -21.85 -3.19 12.24
CA VAL A 175 -22.34 -4.40 11.57
C VAL A 175 -23.75 -4.69 12.06
N THR A 176 -24.74 -4.47 11.19
CA THR A 176 -26.15 -4.71 11.53
C THR A 176 -26.78 -5.80 10.66
N ASP A 177 -27.64 -6.60 11.28
CA ASP A 177 -28.52 -7.54 10.59
C ASP A 177 -29.90 -6.88 10.40
N ARG A 178 -30.37 -6.77 9.15
CA ARG A 178 -31.66 -6.14 8.82
C ARG A 178 -32.84 -7.08 9.09
N THR A 179 -33.05 -7.49 10.34
CA THR A 179 -34.27 -8.21 10.79
C THR A 179 -35.22 -7.34 11.63
N GLY A 180 -34.99 -6.03 11.69
CA GLY A 180 -35.93 -5.07 12.28
C GLY A 180 -37.23 -4.93 11.47
N THR A 181 -38.23 -5.77 11.77
CA THR A 181 -39.64 -5.80 11.33
C THR A 181 -40.01 -6.73 10.16
N ASN A 182 -40.97 -7.60 10.45
CA ASN A 182 -41.71 -8.54 9.58
C ASN A 182 -41.56 -8.36 8.07
N SER A 183 -40.82 -9.25 7.42
CA SER A 183 -40.98 -9.54 5.99
C SER A 183 -40.35 -10.89 5.67
N GLU A 184 -41.21 -11.87 5.37
CA GLU A 184 -40.88 -13.19 4.82
C GLU A 184 -40.14 -13.04 3.48
N SER A 185 -38.83 -12.78 3.52
CA SER A 185 -37.97 -12.79 2.33
C SER A 185 -37.15 -14.09 2.31
N PRO A 186 -37.09 -14.86 1.20
CA PRO A 186 -36.43 -16.17 1.16
C PRO A 186 -34.89 -16.10 1.06
N SER A 187 -34.30 -14.90 1.06
CA SER A 187 -32.87 -14.67 0.97
C SER A 187 -32.33 -14.26 2.34
N GLY A 188 -31.47 -15.10 2.93
CA GLY A 188 -30.95 -14.93 4.30
C GLY A 188 -30.39 -13.54 4.62
N ASP A 189 -30.54 -13.17 5.89
CA ASP A 189 -29.95 -12.09 6.67
C ASP A 189 -28.98 -11.17 5.89
N VAL A 190 -29.47 -9.99 5.48
CA VAL A 190 -28.66 -8.97 4.83
C VAL A 190 -27.87 -8.22 5.91
N VAL A 191 -26.59 -8.57 6.04
CA VAL A 191 -25.63 -7.86 6.88
C VAL A 191 -25.15 -6.59 6.17
N THR A 192 -25.27 -5.44 6.83
CA THR A 192 -24.61 -4.19 6.39
C THR A 192 -23.31 -3.97 7.15
N MET A 193 -22.35 -3.33 6.48
CA MET A 193 -21.14 -2.79 7.10
C MET A 193 -21.18 -1.29 6.86
N ASP A 194 -21.46 -0.54 7.91
CA ASP A 194 -21.56 0.92 7.89
C ASP A 194 -20.43 1.49 8.76
N ASP A 195 -20.12 2.79 8.62
CA ASP A 195 -19.04 3.47 9.33
C ASP A 195 -17.68 2.74 9.25
N THR A 196 -17.36 2.15 8.10
CA THR A 196 -16.09 1.46 7.89
C THR A 196 -14.93 2.44 7.72
N PHE A 197 -13.67 1.95 7.79
CA PHE A 197 -12.52 2.79 7.45
C PHE A 197 -12.59 3.30 6.00
N ALA A 198 -13.12 2.50 5.07
CA ALA A 198 -13.32 2.93 3.70
C ALA A 198 -14.36 4.07 3.60
N ASP A 199 -15.46 4.00 4.35
CA ASP A 199 -16.45 5.09 4.43
C ASP A 199 -15.85 6.35 5.06
N PHE A 200 -15.01 6.20 6.09
CA PHE A 200 -14.26 7.31 6.68
C PHE A 200 -13.37 8.02 5.65
N LEU A 201 -12.70 7.27 4.75
CA LEU A 201 -11.90 7.85 3.67
C LEU A 201 -12.74 8.52 2.57
N GLN A 202 -13.98 8.08 2.36
CA GLN A 202 -14.92 8.78 1.46
C GLN A 202 -15.31 10.14 2.05
N GLY A 203 -15.48 10.22 3.37
CA GLY A 203 -15.99 11.39 4.07
C GLY A 203 -17.43 11.68 3.66
N ASP A 204 -17.78 12.95 3.46
CA ASP A 204 -19.14 13.36 3.04
C ASP A 204 -19.45 13.07 1.56
N ARG A 205 -18.50 12.47 0.82
CA ARG A 205 -18.70 12.15 -0.59
C ARG A 205 -19.75 11.05 -0.70
N ARG A 206 -20.68 11.21 -1.66
CA ARG A 206 -21.63 10.16 -2.04
C ARG A 206 -21.07 9.21 -3.10
N GLU A 207 -19.75 9.22 -3.27
CA GLU A 207 -19.02 8.47 -4.30
C GLU A 207 -18.04 7.53 -3.63
N PHE A 208 -17.98 6.29 -4.12
CA PHE A 208 -16.98 5.31 -3.71
C PHE A 208 -15.56 5.82 -3.99
N LEU A 209 -14.59 5.30 -3.23
CA LEU A 209 -13.17 5.50 -3.52
C LEU A 209 -12.85 5.06 -4.96
N THR A 210 -12.04 5.86 -5.65
CA THR A 210 -11.49 5.47 -6.94
C THR A 210 -10.53 4.28 -6.78
N PRO A 211 -10.29 3.47 -7.84
CA PRO A 211 -9.31 2.38 -7.78
C PRO A 211 -7.92 2.84 -7.32
N GLU A 212 -7.50 4.04 -7.73
CA GLU A 212 -6.23 4.63 -7.31
C GLU A 212 -6.23 4.99 -5.81
N GLU A 213 -7.29 5.61 -5.30
CA GLU A 213 -7.41 5.91 -3.87
C GLU A 213 -7.42 4.64 -3.01
N THR A 214 -8.13 3.61 -3.46
CA THR A 214 -8.19 2.32 -2.76
C THR A 214 -6.84 1.61 -2.79
N SER A 215 -6.16 1.58 -3.94
CA SER A 215 -4.83 0.98 -4.07
C SER A 215 -3.81 1.63 -3.13
N GLU A 216 -3.77 2.96 -3.07
CA GLU A 216 -2.87 3.68 -2.16
C GLU A 216 -3.25 3.46 -0.68
N ALA A 217 -4.54 3.37 -0.36
CA ALA A 217 -4.99 3.05 0.99
C ALA A 217 -4.59 1.64 1.41
N VAL A 218 -4.84 0.63 0.56
CA VAL A 218 -4.43 -0.76 0.78
C VAL A 218 -2.93 -0.85 0.98
N LYS A 219 -2.14 -0.16 0.14
CA LYS A 219 -0.68 -0.09 0.28
C LYS A 219 -0.25 0.53 1.61
N GLY A 220 -0.91 1.59 2.06
CA GLY A 220 -0.69 2.20 3.37
C GLY A 220 -0.95 1.23 4.53
N ILE A 221 -2.10 0.52 4.50
CA ILE A 221 -2.44 -0.50 5.51
C ILE A 221 -1.46 -1.67 5.47
N SER A 222 -1.14 -2.19 4.29
CA SER A 222 -0.17 -3.28 4.11
C SER A 222 1.23 -2.90 4.61
N GLY A 223 1.66 -1.66 4.39
CA GLY A 223 2.90 -1.13 4.96
C GLY A 223 2.88 -1.12 6.50
N MET A 224 1.75 -0.72 7.11
CA MET A 224 1.58 -0.82 8.56
C MET A 224 1.61 -2.25 9.07
N MET A 225 1.02 -3.21 8.35
CA MET A 225 1.08 -4.63 8.71
C MET A 225 2.51 -5.18 8.60
N LYS A 226 3.21 -4.87 7.51
CA LYS A 226 4.58 -5.33 7.23
C LYS A 226 5.58 -4.88 8.28
N PHE A 227 5.52 -3.60 8.67
CA PHE A 227 6.47 -2.98 9.59
C PHE A 227 5.96 -2.86 11.02
N GLY A 228 4.70 -3.21 11.29
CA GLY A 228 4.04 -3.12 12.60
C GLY A 228 3.63 -4.49 13.13
N GLN A 229 2.35 -4.61 13.51
CA GLN A 229 1.69 -5.83 13.99
C GLN A 229 0.68 -6.30 12.94
N HIS A 230 1.08 -7.27 12.12
CA HIS A 230 0.26 -7.74 10.99
C HIS A 230 -1.06 -8.43 11.41
N ASP A 231 -1.14 -8.85 12.68
CA ASP A 231 -2.28 -9.50 13.32
C ASP A 231 -3.17 -8.53 14.10
N SER A 232 -2.98 -7.21 13.96
CA SER A 232 -3.87 -6.23 14.58
C SER A 232 -5.29 -6.32 14.00
N PRO A 233 -6.35 -6.53 14.83
CA PRO A 233 -7.74 -6.54 14.36
C PRO A 233 -8.12 -5.25 13.62
N VAL A 234 -7.58 -4.10 14.06
CA VAL A 234 -7.80 -2.79 13.43
C VAL A 234 -7.26 -2.77 11.99
N LEU A 235 -6.03 -3.25 11.78
CA LEU A 235 -5.42 -3.28 10.45
C LEU A 235 -6.10 -4.29 9.54
N LEU A 236 -6.48 -5.45 10.08
CA LEU A 236 -7.18 -6.50 9.34
C LEU A 236 -8.58 -6.06 8.92
N GLU A 237 -9.33 -5.39 9.80
CA GLU A 237 -10.64 -4.82 9.48
C GLU A 237 -10.53 -3.70 8.43
N ALA A 238 -9.59 -2.77 8.61
CA ALA A 238 -9.33 -1.70 7.66
C ALA A 238 -8.95 -2.25 6.28
N LEU A 239 -8.07 -3.25 6.22
CA LEU A 239 -7.70 -3.93 4.98
C LEU A 239 -8.93 -4.62 4.35
N GLY A 240 -9.68 -5.39 5.13
CA GLY A 240 -10.85 -6.11 4.64
C GLY A 240 -11.90 -5.18 4.05
N THR A 241 -12.22 -4.07 4.73
CA THR A 241 -13.21 -3.08 4.27
C THR A 241 -12.76 -2.36 3.00
N LEU A 242 -11.48 -2.02 2.86
CA LEU A 242 -10.93 -1.46 1.62
C LEU A 242 -11.03 -2.44 0.43
N LEU A 243 -10.71 -3.72 0.65
CA LEU A 243 -10.81 -4.77 -0.37
C LEU A 243 -12.28 -5.07 -0.76
N VAL A 244 -13.24 -4.87 0.17
CA VAL A 244 -14.67 -4.96 -0.15
C VAL A 244 -15.11 -3.85 -1.11
N GLN A 245 -14.64 -2.61 -0.94
CA GLN A 245 -15.21 -1.48 -1.69
C GLN A 245 -14.81 -1.37 -3.17
N GLU A 246 -13.82 -2.11 -3.67
CA GLU A 246 -13.41 -2.02 -5.08
C GLU A 246 -14.47 -2.52 -6.11
N GLY A 247 -15.65 -3.00 -5.67
CA GLY A 247 -16.40 -4.03 -6.40
C GLY A 247 -17.82 -3.76 -6.88
N TYR A 248 -18.31 -2.51 -7.09
CA TYR A 248 -19.55 -2.37 -7.89
C TYR A 248 -19.31 -2.53 -9.41
N ARG A 249 -18.06 -2.83 -9.82
CA ARG A 249 -17.70 -3.19 -11.20
C ARG A 249 -17.35 -4.68 -11.27
N PRO A 250 -18.05 -5.50 -12.09
CA PRO A 250 -17.88 -6.96 -12.12
C PRO A 250 -16.52 -7.50 -12.60
N SER A 251 -15.53 -6.64 -12.86
CA SER A 251 -14.20 -6.99 -13.41
C SER A 251 -13.06 -6.80 -12.40
N VAL A 252 -13.38 -6.60 -11.13
CA VAL A 252 -12.45 -6.29 -10.03
C VAL A 252 -12.95 -6.96 -8.75
N ASP A 253 -12.49 -8.17 -8.45
CA ASP A 253 -12.78 -8.89 -7.22
C ASP A 253 -11.56 -8.91 -6.27
N ALA A 254 -11.84 -8.82 -4.98
CA ALA A 254 -10.87 -8.95 -3.88
C ALA A 254 -11.56 -9.53 -2.63
N LYS A 255 -12.75 -10.11 -2.80
CA LYS A 255 -13.63 -10.51 -1.71
C LYS A 255 -13.14 -11.77 -1.01
N LEU A 256 -12.35 -12.62 -1.67
CA LEU A 256 -11.73 -13.78 -1.02
C LEU A 256 -10.60 -13.35 -0.07
N LEU A 257 -9.79 -12.36 -0.46
CA LEU A 257 -8.79 -11.72 0.41
C LEU A 257 -9.47 -10.94 1.54
N ALA A 258 -10.53 -10.18 1.25
CA ALA A 258 -11.29 -9.47 2.28
C ALA A 258 -11.88 -10.42 3.32
N ALA A 259 -12.50 -11.51 2.87
CA ALA A 259 -13.04 -12.54 3.76
C ALA A 259 -11.95 -13.15 4.64
N ARG A 260 -10.76 -13.43 4.11
CA ARG A 260 -9.61 -13.90 4.90
C ARG A 260 -9.11 -12.86 5.90
N ALA A 261 -9.10 -11.57 5.56
CA ALA A 261 -8.74 -10.50 6.48
C ALA A 261 -9.72 -10.45 7.68
N PHE A 262 -11.03 -10.54 7.42
CA PHE A 262 -12.04 -10.60 8.48
C PHE A 262 -11.98 -11.91 9.29
N LEU A 263 -11.79 -13.05 8.64
CA LEU A 263 -11.58 -14.33 9.34
C LEU A 263 -10.36 -14.27 10.25
N LYS A 264 -9.27 -13.67 9.78
CA LYS A 264 -8.09 -13.42 10.62
C LYS A 264 -8.42 -12.50 11.78
N ALA A 265 -9.11 -11.38 11.56
CA ALA A 265 -9.52 -10.48 12.64
C ALA A 265 -10.36 -11.21 13.70
N SER A 266 -11.20 -12.16 13.29
CA SER A 266 -11.99 -13.00 14.20
C SER A 266 -11.12 -13.90 15.10
N THR A 267 -9.90 -14.26 14.71
CA THR A 267 -8.99 -15.04 15.58
C THR A 267 -8.21 -14.17 16.57
N GLU A 268 -8.17 -12.85 16.33
CA GLU A 268 -7.35 -11.89 17.08
C GLU A 268 -8.16 -11.09 18.11
N VAL A 269 -9.44 -11.43 18.32
CA VAL A 269 -10.33 -10.83 19.33
C VAL A 269 -10.85 -11.86 20.32
N SER A 270 -11.03 -11.46 21.58
CA SER A 270 -11.51 -12.33 22.66
C SER A 270 -13.03 -12.54 22.65
N GLU A 271 -13.79 -11.46 22.43
CA GLU A 271 -15.25 -11.43 22.58
C GLU A 271 -15.95 -12.28 21.52
N GLU A 272 -16.80 -13.21 21.91
CA GLU A 272 -17.56 -14.07 20.98
C GLU A 272 -18.41 -13.24 20.01
N SER A 273 -19.05 -12.17 20.50
CA SER A 273 -19.84 -11.26 19.66
C SER A 273 -19.00 -10.62 18.55
N ALA A 274 -17.78 -10.19 18.86
CA ALA A 274 -16.85 -9.65 17.87
C ALA A 274 -16.41 -10.72 16.86
N ARG A 275 -16.14 -11.95 17.33
CA ARG A 275 -15.79 -13.08 16.45
C ARG A 275 -16.91 -13.39 15.45
N LEU A 276 -18.15 -13.46 15.93
CA LEU A 276 -19.33 -13.68 15.10
C LEU A 276 -19.56 -12.53 14.11
N ALA A 277 -19.37 -11.28 14.54
CA ALA A 277 -19.49 -10.12 13.68
C ALA A 277 -18.46 -10.13 12.54
N TYR A 278 -17.18 -10.44 12.81
CA TYR A 278 -16.18 -10.58 11.74
C TYR A 278 -16.49 -11.74 10.79
N ARG A 279 -17.00 -12.87 11.28
CA ARG A 279 -17.47 -13.97 10.40
C ARG A 279 -18.66 -13.53 9.53
N ALA A 280 -19.55 -12.69 10.06
CA ALA A 280 -20.63 -12.09 9.29
C ALA A 280 -20.09 -11.13 8.21
N MET A 281 -19.08 -10.33 8.53
CA MET A 281 -18.39 -9.48 7.55
C MET A 281 -17.72 -10.31 6.44
N ALA A 282 -17.05 -11.42 6.80
CA ALA A 282 -16.48 -12.35 5.84
C ALA A 282 -17.56 -12.94 4.91
N THR A 283 -18.67 -13.42 5.47
CA THR A 283 -19.81 -13.95 4.71
C THR A 283 -20.34 -12.91 3.73
N ARG A 284 -20.52 -11.68 4.20
CA ARG A 284 -21.03 -10.58 3.39
C ARG A 284 -20.06 -10.20 2.26
N ALA A 285 -18.75 -10.23 2.49
CA ALA A 285 -17.77 -10.06 1.43
C ALA A 285 -17.95 -11.13 0.35
N LEU A 286 -18.10 -12.41 0.73
CA LEU A 286 -18.29 -13.50 -0.23
C LEU A 286 -19.57 -13.36 -1.05
N GLN A 287 -20.67 -12.90 -0.44
CA GLN A 287 -21.94 -12.62 -1.14
C GLN A 287 -21.82 -11.48 -2.18
N MET A 288 -20.79 -10.64 -2.09
CA MET A 288 -20.54 -9.57 -3.05
C MET A 288 -19.62 -10.00 -4.21
N GLN A 289 -19.24 -11.28 -4.29
CA GLN A 289 -18.45 -11.80 -5.41
C GLN A 289 -19.19 -11.64 -6.75
N ALA A 290 -18.44 -11.45 -7.82
CA ALA A 290 -19.03 -11.42 -9.16
C ALA A 290 -19.65 -12.80 -9.52
N PRO A 291 -20.86 -12.86 -10.10
CA PRO A 291 -21.51 -14.14 -10.42
C PRO A 291 -20.67 -15.00 -11.37
N HIS A 292 -20.49 -16.27 -11.02
CA HIS A 292 -19.88 -17.27 -11.89
C HIS A 292 -20.81 -17.55 -13.08
N GLY A 293 -20.27 -17.49 -14.30
CA GLY A 293 -21.04 -17.38 -15.54
C GLY A 293 -22.29 -18.24 -15.66
N GLY A 294 -23.44 -17.58 -15.83
CA GLY A 294 -24.56 -18.01 -16.69
C GLY A 294 -25.33 -19.30 -16.37
N SER A 295 -24.94 -20.14 -15.41
CA SER A 295 -25.71 -21.33 -15.04
C SER A 295 -25.29 -21.87 -13.66
N SER A 296 -26.23 -21.82 -12.71
CA SER A 296 -26.23 -22.52 -11.40
C SER A 296 -24.96 -22.40 -10.54
N THR A 297 -24.87 -21.30 -9.80
CA THR A 297 -24.66 -21.25 -8.33
C THR A 297 -23.88 -22.40 -7.67
N GLU A 298 -22.55 -22.34 -7.69
CA GLU A 298 -21.78 -22.69 -6.49
C GLU A 298 -21.10 -21.41 -6.02
N GLU A 299 -21.81 -20.61 -5.24
CA GLU A 299 -21.20 -19.50 -4.51
C GLU A 299 -20.14 -20.10 -3.57
N VAL A 300 -18.94 -19.51 -3.57
CA VAL A 300 -17.90 -19.92 -2.63
C VAL A 300 -18.43 -19.69 -1.21
N THR A 301 -18.65 -20.77 -0.49
CA THR A 301 -19.24 -20.72 0.86
C THR A 301 -18.19 -20.28 1.88
N LEU A 302 -18.65 -19.66 2.97
CA LEU A 302 -17.77 -19.34 4.09
C LEU A 302 -17.02 -20.59 4.58
N GLN A 303 -17.70 -21.73 4.69
CA GLN A 303 -17.11 -22.98 5.18
C GLN A 303 -15.92 -23.44 4.33
N GLN A 304 -16.00 -23.30 3.00
CA GLN A 304 -14.89 -23.64 2.11
C GLN A 304 -13.70 -22.70 2.33
N VAL A 305 -13.95 -21.38 2.40
CA VAL A 305 -12.89 -20.38 2.65
C VAL A 305 -12.22 -20.59 3.99
N GLU A 306 -12.98 -20.94 5.03
CA GLU A 306 -12.45 -21.24 6.37
C GLU A 306 -11.51 -22.45 6.35
N ALA A 307 -11.90 -23.54 5.68
CA ALA A 307 -11.07 -24.73 5.57
C ALA A 307 -9.75 -24.45 4.84
N ASP A 308 -9.82 -23.75 3.70
CA ASP A 308 -8.64 -23.35 2.93
C ASP A 308 -7.75 -22.41 3.76
N PHE A 309 -8.35 -21.43 4.44
CA PHE A 309 -7.61 -20.44 5.22
C PHE A 309 -6.95 -21.06 6.45
N GLU A 310 -7.57 -22.07 7.07
CA GLU A 310 -6.95 -22.81 8.18
C GLU A 310 -5.66 -23.53 7.73
N GLN A 311 -5.66 -24.11 6.53
CA GLN A 311 -4.45 -24.68 5.93
C GLN A 311 -3.39 -23.60 5.65
N GLU A 312 -3.78 -22.48 5.03
CA GLU A 312 -2.88 -21.35 4.75
C GLU A 312 -2.22 -20.82 6.04
N LEU A 313 -2.98 -20.71 7.13
CA LEU A 313 -2.49 -20.32 8.45
C LEU A 313 -1.57 -21.38 9.08
N ALA A 314 -1.87 -22.67 8.93
CA ALA A 314 -1.02 -23.75 9.42
C ALA A 314 0.35 -23.74 8.73
N GLU A 315 0.37 -23.57 7.41
CA GLU A 315 1.60 -23.40 6.64
C GLU A 315 2.39 -22.17 7.07
N ALA A 316 1.72 -21.02 7.28
CA ALA A 316 2.36 -19.80 7.74
C ALA A 316 3.04 -19.97 9.11
N ARG A 317 2.36 -20.65 10.05
CA ARG A 317 2.92 -20.99 11.38
C ARG A 317 4.14 -21.89 11.27
N SER A 318 4.08 -22.93 10.45
CA SER A 318 5.22 -23.85 10.24
C SER A 318 6.42 -23.10 9.66
N TRP A 319 6.18 -22.29 8.63
CA TRP A 319 7.23 -21.50 7.98
C TRP A 319 7.89 -20.52 8.95
N TYR A 320 7.10 -19.81 9.77
CA TYR A 320 7.63 -18.87 10.76
C TYR A 320 8.38 -19.58 11.89
N ALA A 321 7.94 -20.77 12.31
CA ALA A 321 8.64 -21.58 13.29
C ALA A 321 10.04 -22.00 12.81
N GLU A 322 10.19 -22.33 11.52
CA GLU A 322 11.50 -22.60 10.92
C GLU A 322 12.41 -21.38 10.92
N LEU A 323 11.88 -20.21 10.54
CA LEU A 323 12.63 -18.94 10.60
C LEU A 323 13.13 -18.67 12.03
N ARG A 324 12.23 -18.75 13.01
CA ARG A 324 12.57 -18.57 14.43
C ARG A 324 13.63 -19.56 14.90
N SER A 325 13.54 -20.82 14.50
CA SER A 325 14.52 -21.85 14.85
C SER A 325 15.93 -21.49 14.35
N ARG A 326 16.05 -21.00 13.11
CA ARG A 326 17.35 -20.56 12.55
C ARG A 326 17.92 -19.37 13.31
N GLU A 327 17.09 -18.36 13.56
CA GLU A 327 17.51 -17.13 14.25
C GLU A 327 17.97 -17.43 15.69
N LEU A 328 17.24 -18.30 16.41
CA LEU A 328 17.65 -18.79 17.73
C LEU A 328 18.96 -19.59 17.68
N SER A 329 19.20 -20.39 16.63
CA SER A 329 20.47 -21.12 16.44
C SER A 329 21.63 -20.13 16.31
N TRP A 330 21.49 -19.09 15.49
CA TRP A 330 22.54 -18.08 15.31
C TRP A 330 22.87 -17.36 16.62
N ILE A 331 21.84 -16.95 17.36
CA ILE A 331 21.99 -16.31 18.67
C ILE A 331 22.69 -17.27 19.64
N GLY A 332 22.26 -18.54 19.72
CA GLY A 332 22.84 -19.55 20.61
C GLY A 332 24.30 -19.91 20.28
N GLU A 333 24.69 -19.81 19.01
CA GLU A 333 26.06 -20.01 18.54
C GLU A 333 26.96 -18.77 18.72
N GLY A 334 26.41 -17.65 19.22
CA GLY A 334 27.15 -16.39 19.39
C GLY A 334 27.43 -15.65 18.07
N LYS A 335 26.70 -15.96 17.00
CA LYS A 335 26.77 -15.25 15.72
C LYS A 335 25.99 -13.94 15.78
N ASN A 336 26.28 -13.03 14.85
CA ASN A 336 25.44 -11.85 14.64
C ASN A 336 24.21 -12.27 13.79
N PRO A 337 23.00 -12.31 14.36
CA PRO A 337 21.81 -12.69 13.62
C PRO A 337 21.42 -11.68 12.54
N GLU A 338 21.82 -10.39 12.61
CA GLU A 338 21.62 -9.44 11.50
C GLU A 338 22.38 -9.89 10.26
N ASP A 339 23.68 -10.16 10.42
CA ASP A 339 24.56 -10.59 9.31
C ASP A 339 24.12 -11.95 8.75
N GLU A 340 23.72 -12.89 9.62
CA GLU A 340 23.26 -14.21 9.19
C GLU A 340 21.89 -14.16 8.51
N PHE A 341 20.97 -13.34 9.01
CA PHE A 341 19.67 -13.13 8.37
C PHE A 341 19.86 -12.54 6.98
N ASP A 342 20.70 -11.52 6.84
CA ASP A 342 21.02 -10.92 5.54
C ASP A 342 21.66 -11.94 4.59
N ARG A 343 22.64 -12.71 5.08
CA ARG A 343 23.31 -13.75 4.30
C ARG A 343 22.34 -14.80 3.75
N VAL A 344 21.36 -15.23 4.54
CA VAL A 344 20.43 -16.31 4.18
C VAL A 344 19.27 -15.81 3.34
N TYR A 345 18.74 -14.63 3.63
CA TYR A 345 17.49 -14.15 3.04
C TYR A 345 17.66 -13.03 2.01
N TYR A 346 18.77 -12.27 2.05
CA TYR A 346 19.01 -11.15 1.14
C TYR A 346 20.21 -11.35 0.19
N VAL A 347 21.10 -12.33 0.42
CA VAL A 347 22.38 -12.48 -0.33
C VAL A 347 22.44 -13.68 -1.31
N ALA A 348 21.35 -14.38 -1.63
CA ALA A 348 21.41 -15.40 -2.71
C ALA A 348 21.69 -14.74 -4.09
N PRO A 349 22.49 -15.40 -4.97
CA PRO A 349 23.60 -14.80 -5.73
C PRO A 349 23.16 -13.76 -6.76
N GLU A 350 24.10 -12.88 -7.16
CA GLU A 350 23.96 -12.13 -8.41
C GLU A 350 23.63 -13.11 -9.55
N VAL A 351 22.37 -13.09 -9.98
CA VAL A 351 21.95 -13.75 -11.20
C VAL A 351 22.54 -12.92 -12.32
N SER A 352 23.67 -13.36 -12.85
CA SER A 352 24.02 -13.09 -14.25
C SER A 352 22.86 -13.60 -15.11
N GLY A 353 21.91 -12.70 -15.42
CA GLY A 353 20.82 -12.92 -16.36
C GLY A 353 19.54 -13.53 -15.76
N MET A 354 18.73 -12.71 -15.09
CA MET A 354 17.27 -12.74 -15.25
C MET A 354 16.67 -11.48 -14.63
N ASP A 355 15.93 -10.77 -15.47
CA ASP A 355 15.34 -9.46 -15.21
C ASP A 355 14.44 -9.47 -13.97
N VAL A 356 14.93 -8.86 -12.89
CA VAL A 356 14.05 -8.13 -11.99
C VAL A 356 13.35 -7.10 -12.88
N ILE A 357 12.02 -7.05 -12.86
CA ILE A 357 11.25 -5.97 -13.47
C ILE A 357 11.59 -4.69 -12.71
N ASP A 358 12.73 -4.10 -13.09
CA ASP A 358 13.04 -2.69 -12.92
C ASP A 358 12.13 -1.98 -13.95
N PRO A 359 11.21 -1.11 -13.53
CA PRO A 359 10.32 -0.40 -14.46
C PRO A 359 11.08 0.51 -15.44
N MET A 360 12.41 0.60 -15.34
CA MET A 360 13.29 1.16 -16.36
C MET A 360 14.53 0.30 -16.59
N THR A 361 14.74 -0.14 -17.82
CA THR A 361 15.95 -0.87 -18.23
C THR A 361 17.22 0.00 -18.10
N HIS A 362 18.39 -0.63 -17.94
CA HIS A 362 19.69 0.08 -17.96
C HIS A 362 19.92 0.84 -19.28
N GLU A 363 19.39 0.33 -20.39
CA GLU A 363 19.39 0.99 -21.69
C GLU A 363 18.55 2.28 -21.68
N GLU A 364 17.35 2.26 -21.10
CA GLU A 364 16.51 3.45 -20.96
C GLU A 364 17.13 4.52 -20.04
N ARG A 365 17.86 4.10 -18.99
CA ARG A 365 18.67 5.01 -18.15
C ARG A 365 19.80 5.65 -18.93
N TRP A 366 20.54 4.88 -19.73
CA TRP A 366 21.60 5.39 -20.59
C TRP A 366 21.06 6.30 -21.70
N GLN A 367 19.95 5.93 -22.33
CA GLN A 367 19.29 6.74 -23.35
C GLN A 367 18.75 8.05 -22.77
N ARG A 368 18.14 8.05 -21.57
CA ARG A 368 17.69 9.29 -20.89
C ARG A 368 18.86 10.15 -20.42
N ARG A 369 19.97 9.55 -19.96
CA ARG A 369 21.19 10.29 -19.63
C ARG A 369 21.85 10.88 -20.87
N LEU A 370 21.85 10.16 -22.00
CA LEU A 370 22.32 10.66 -23.30
C LEU A 370 21.39 11.74 -23.87
N LEU A 371 20.06 11.59 -23.74
CA LEU A 371 19.09 12.63 -24.12
C LEU A 371 19.26 13.88 -23.26
N GLY A 372 19.39 13.72 -21.93
CA GLY A 372 19.63 14.81 -21.00
C GLY A 372 20.97 15.52 -21.26
N ALA A 373 22.04 14.76 -21.45
CA ALA A 373 23.35 15.31 -21.83
C ALA A 373 23.31 15.99 -23.21
N GLY A 374 22.59 15.43 -24.18
CA GLY A 374 22.39 16.00 -25.50
C GLY A 374 21.63 17.33 -25.46
N ILE A 375 20.56 17.41 -24.67
CA ILE A 375 19.80 18.65 -24.46
C ILE A 375 20.68 19.72 -23.81
N VAL A 376 21.48 19.36 -22.79
CA VAL A 376 22.43 20.29 -22.15
C VAL A 376 23.48 20.78 -23.15
N CYS A 377 24.05 19.89 -23.97
CA CYS A 377 25.01 20.26 -25.01
C CYS A 377 24.41 21.23 -26.04
N VAL A 378 23.18 20.98 -26.51
CA VAL A 378 22.48 21.86 -27.46
C VAL A 378 22.24 23.24 -26.85
N LEU A 379 21.82 23.31 -25.58
CA LEU A 379 21.60 24.58 -24.89
C LEU A 379 22.91 25.38 -24.69
N VAL A 380 24.02 24.71 -24.36
CA VAL A 380 25.34 25.35 -24.23
C VAL A 380 25.84 25.87 -25.58
N ILE A 381 25.68 25.10 -26.66
CA ILE A 381 26.06 25.54 -28.02
C ILE A 381 25.19 26.73 -28.46
N ALA A 382 23.88 26.67 -28.23
CA ALA A 382 22.97 27.77 -28.55
C ALA A 382 23.31 29.05 -27.77
N ALA A 383 23.61 28.94 -26.48
CA ALA A 383 24.07 30.07 -25.66
C ALA A 383 25.41 30.64 -26.14
N GLY A 384 26.36 29.77 -26.52
CA GLY A 384 27.64 30.17 -27.08
C GLY A 384 27.51 30.92 -28.40
N LEU A 385 26.68 30.42 -29.33
CA LEU A 385 26.38 31.05 -30.61
C LEU A 385 25.67 32.39 -30.43
N ALA A 386 24.68 32.47 -29.53
CA ALA A 386 24.00 33.72 -29.20
C ALA A 386 24.99 34.76 -28.63
N GLY A 387 25.91 34.33 -27.75
CA GLY A 387 26.98 35.16 -27.22
C GLY A 387 27.94 35.67 -28.30
N THR A 388 28.31 34.82 -29.26
CA THR A 388 29.18 35.23 -30.39
C THR A 388 28.47 36.21 -31.32
N VAL A 389 27.21 35.97 -31.66
CA VAL A 389 26.39 36.90 -32.46
C VAL A 389 26.25 38.25 -31.75
N PHE A 390 26.05 38.26 -30.43
CA PHE A 390 26.01 39.48 -29.64
C PHE A 390 27.34 40.23 -29.67
N LEU A 391 28.47 39.55 -29.50
CA LEU A 391 29.82 40.12 -29.59
C LEU A 391 30.12 40.69 -30.98
N VAL A 392 29.80 39.94 -32.04
CA VAL A 392 29.99 40.39 -33.42
C VAL A 392 29.12 41.61 -33.72
N ARG A 393 27.84 41.61 -33.31
CA ARG A 393 26.97 42.79 -33.43
C ARG A 393 27.55 43.99 -32.68
N ARG A 394 28.10 43.78 -31.48
CA ARG A 394 28.71 44.85 -30.68
C ARG A 394 29.99 45.40 -31.31
N VAL A 395 30.83 44.55 -31.90
CA VAL A 395 32.06 44.96 -32.62
C VAL A 395 31.72 45.67 -33.93
N LEU A 396 30.75 45.17 -34.69
CA LEU A 396 30.29 45.82 -35.92
C LEU A 396 29.64 47.17 -35.62
N ALA A 397 28.80 47.27 -34.58
CA ALA A 397 28.23 48.54 -34.12
C ALA A 397 29.30 49.55 -33.69
N ARG A 398 30.42 49.09 -33.12
CA ARG A 398 31.58 49.96 -32.79
C ARG A 398 32.36 50.40 -34.02
N ARG A 399 32.44 49.57 -35.07
CA ARG A 399 33.10 49.93 -36.34
C ARG A 399 32.26 50.88 -37.19
N THR A 400 30.93 50.80 -37.15
CA THR A 400 30.06 51.76 -37.84
C THR A 400 29.92 53.09 -37.09
N ALA A 401 30.34 53.15 -35.83
CA ALA A 401 30.32 54.36 -35.01
C ALA A 401 31.62 55.20 -35.06
N ASP A 402 32.66 54.76 -35.77
CA ASP A 402 33.90 55.53 -35.93
C ASP A 402 34.39 55.55 -37.39
N PRO A 403 33.85 56.46 -38.25
CA PRO A 403 34.37 56.70 -39.59
C PRO A 403 35.52 57.73 -39.62
N GLY A 404 36.16 58.08 -38.50
CA GLY A 404 36.87 59.37 -38.43
C GLY A 404 38.13 59.45 -37.57
N ARG A 405 38.84 58.37 -37.26
CA ARG A 405 40.12 58.47 -36.52
C ARG A 405 41.33 58.04 -37.33
N SER A 406 41.93 59.02 -38.00
CA SER A 406 43.29 58.97 -38.54
C SER A 406 44.33 58.71 -37.43
N PRO A 407 45.37 57.90 -37.69
CA PRO A 407 46.42 57.65 -36.72
C PRO A 407 47.28 58.90 -36.51
N PRO A 408 47.82 59.13 -35.29
CA PRO A 408 48.68 60.29 -35.05
C PRO A 408 50.03 60.09 -35.74
N VAL A 409 50.41 61.09 -36.53
CA VAL A 409 51.78 61.36 -36.95
C VAL A 409 52.47 62.06 -35.79
N THR A 410 53.45 61.39 -35.19
CA THR A 410 54.81 61.85 -34.81
C THR A 410 55.40 60.87 -33.81
#